data_AF-A0A851I3D8-F1
#
_entry.id   AF-A0A851I3D8-F1
#
_cell.length_a   1.000
_cell.length_b   1.000
_cell.length_c   1.000
_cell.angle_alpha   90.00
_cell.angle_beta   90.00
_cell.angle_gamma   90.00
#
_symmetry.space_group_name_H-M   'P 1'
#
loop_
_entity.id
_entity.type
_entity.pdbx_description
1 polymer ?
#
loop_
_entity_poly.entity_id
_entity_poly.type
_entity_poly.pdbx_seq_one_letter_code
_entity_poly.pdbx_strand_id
1 'polypeptide(L)'
;MNKKITIIVIIASVVIFTFFLGGAFLMYSSYIKTQELQAKVKLEQEKTKQEMIKNQNEQQQMAQVTTSQETSASVIAKKRTNYEAELMNRMSSVQDTGFDGSDSQMYYQAEAAYQAWDKELNKVYKLLMSELPDSQKTKLRNEERAWLKGMVNKTKKIIYEECGEEGENGCGSIVQLRKIGTKIDMVKARTIELARMYDSLHN
;
A
#
# COMPACT_ATOMS: atom_id res chain seq x y z
N MET A 1 7.57 62.49 14.70
CA MET A 1 8.11 61.47 13.78
C MET A 1 7.27 61.46 12.51
N ASN A 2 7.89 61.58 11.34
CA ASN A 2 7.17 61.76 10.07
C ASN A 2 6.44 60.45 9.69
N LYS A 3 5.13 60.51 9.40
CA LYS A 3 4.30 59.31 9.11
C LYS A 3 4.91 58.42 8.01
N LYS A 4 5.62 59.02 7.05
CA LYS A 4 6.34 58.30 5.98
C LYS A 4 7.53 57.48 6.50
N ILE A 5 8.25 57.98 7.51
CA ILE A 5 9.40 57.30 8.13
C ILE A 5 8.91 56.12 9.00
N THR A 6 7.79 56.27 9.69
CA THR A 6 7.20 55.20 10.51
C THR A 6 6.73 54.01 9.66
N ILE A 7 6.15 54.25 8.49
CA ILE A 7 5.68 53.17 7.59
C ILE A 7 6.86 52.39 6.99
N ILE A 8 7.95 53.06 6.62
CA ILE A 8 9.14 52.39 6.03
C ILE A 8 9.83 51.47 7.05
N VAL A 9 9.92 51.90 8.32
CA VAL A 9 10.50 51.07 9.39
C VAL A 9 9.66 49.82 9.66
N ILE A 10 8.34 49.92 9.61
CA ILE A 10 7.43 48.76 9.80
C ILE A 10 7.59 47.75 8.65
N ILE A 11 7.66 48.22 7.41
CA ILE A 11 7.82 47.34 6.23
C ILE A 11 9.18 46.62 6.26
N ALA A 12 10.27 47.31 6.61
CA ALA A 12 11.59 46.69 6.76
C ALA A 12 11.60 45.63 7.87
N SER A 13 10.86 45.85 8.96
CA SER A 13 10.73 44.88 10.07
C SER A 13 9.99 43.60 9.67
N VAL A 14 8.92 43.72 8.87
CA VAL A 14 8.09 42.59 8.43
C VAL A 14 8.83 41.70 7.42
N VAL A 15 9.62 42.29 6.53
CA VAL A 15 10.42 41.53 5.54
C VAL A 15 11.57 40.75 6.20
N ILE A 16 12.14 41.27 7.29
CA ILE A 16 13.16 40.55 8.07
C ILE A 16 12.54 39.36 8.83
N PHE A 17 11.32 39.51 9.37
CA PHE A 17 10.64 38.43 10.10
C PHE A 17 10.20 37.25 9.23
N THR A 18 9.87 37.46 7.94
CA THR A 18 9.46 36.37 7.02
C THR A 18 10.64 35.52 6.54
N PHE A 19 11.87 36.07 6.52
CA PHE A 19 13.07 35.33 6.14
C PHE A 19 13.56 34.34 7.22
N PHE A 20 13.35 34.65 8.52
CA PHE A 20 13.81 33.77 9.62
C PHE A 20 12.91 32.54 9.86
N LEU A 21 11.63 32.58 9.45
CA LEU A 21 10.70 31.45 9.62
C LEU A 21 10.86 30.37 8.53
N GLY A 22 11.27 30.73 7.31
CA GLY A 22 11.53 29.78 6.23
C GLY A 22 12.79 28.92 6.45
N GLY A 23 13.84 29.51 7.02
CA GLY A 23 15.09 28.79 7.33
C GLY A 23 14.92 27.69 8.40
N ALA A 24 14.08 27.94 9.41
CA ALA A 24 13.79 26.97 10.47
C ALA A 24 13.06 25.72 9.94
N PHE A 25 12.19 25.87 8.94
CA PHE A 25 11.46 24.75 8.33
C PHE A 25 12.39 23.83 7.51
N LEU A 26 13.34 24.40 6.77
CA LEU A 26 14.33 23.61 6.01
C LEU A 26 15.31 22.88 6.93
N MET A 27 15.73 23.52 8.02
CA MET A 27 16.57 22.86 9.03
C MET A 27 15.82 21.73 9.74
N TYR A 28 14.55 21.93 10.10
CA TYR A 28 13.73 20.90 10.73
C TYR A 28 13.48 19.69 9.81
N SER A 29 13.09 19.93 8.55
CA SER A 29 12.88 18.85 7.57
C SER A 29 14.16 18.08 7.25
N SER A 30 15.31 18.75 7.18
CA SER A 30 16.63 18.12 7.05
C SER A 30 16.99 17.27 8.28
N TYR A 31 16.68 17.75 9.49
CA TYR A 31 16.91 17.02 10.74
C TYR A 31 16.07 15.74 10.84
N ILE A 32 14.78 15.80 10.48
CA ILE A 32 13.90 14.61 10.45
C ILE A 32 14.42 13.57 9.45
N LYS A 33 14.89 14.00 8.27
CA LYS A 33 15.47 13.10 7.26
C LYS A 33 16.76 12.45 7.73
N THR A 34 17.56 13.17 8.53
CA THR A 34 18.82 12.65 9.11
C THR A 34 18.54 11.59 10.20
N GLN A 35 17.52 11.81 11.04
CA GLN A 35 17.10 10.82 12.04
C GLN A 35 16.56 9.54 11.40
N GLU A 36 15.78 9.65 10.33
CA GLU A 36 15.26 8.49 9.59
C GLU A 36 16.41 7.66 8.97
N LEU A 37 17.42 8.33 8.43
CA LEU A 37 18.60 7.65 7.87
C LEU A 37 19.42 6.96 8.96
N GLN A 38 19.62 7.59 10.12
CA GLN A 38 20.31 6.96 11.25
C GLN A 38 19.52 5.76 11.81
N ALA A 39 18.19 5.83 11.86
CA ALA A 39 17.34 4.71 12.26
C ALA A 39 17.44 3.54 11.27
N LYS A 40 17.45 3.83 9.95
CA LYS A 40 17.65 2.82 8.90
C LYS A 40 19.02 2.16 8.97
N VAL A 41 20.09 2.92 9.21
CA VAL A 41 21.46 2.40 9.36
C VAL A 41 21.56 1.51 10.61
N LYS A 42 20.97 1.91 11.75
CA LYS A 42 20.93 1.06 12.96
C LYS A 42 20.15 -0.23 12.74
N LEU A 43 19.01 -0.15 12.04
CA LEU A 43 18.19 -1.32 11.69
C LEU A 43 18.95 -2.28 10.75
N GLU A 44 19.65 -1.76 9.75
CA GLU A 44 20.50 -2.60 8.89
C GLU A 44 21.67 -3.21 9.65
N GLN A 45 22.34 -2.44 10.52
CA GLN A 45 23.43 -2.94 11.34
C GLN A 45 22.97 -4.03 12.32
N GLU A 46 21.78 -3.93 12.91
CA GLU A 46 21.17 -4.99 13.72
C GLU A 46 20.80 -6.22 12.89
N LYS A 47 20.28 -6.04 11.67
CA LYS A 47 20.04 -7.15 10.73
C LYS A 47 21.33 -7.86 10.35
N THR A 48 22.39 -7.13 10.03
CA THR A 48 23.70 -7.72 9.73
C THR A 48 24.27 -8.45 10.95
N LYS A 49 24.09 -7.92 12.17
CA LYS A 49 24.48 -8.63 13.40
C LYS A 49 23.67 -9.91 13.62
N GLN A 50 22.35 -9.89 13.40
CA GLN A 50 21.51 -11.08 13.50
C GLN A 50 21.86 -12.13 12.43
N GLU A 51 22.17 -11.69 11.21
CA GLU A 51 22.59 -12.58 10.13
C GLU A 51 23.96 -13.19 10.40
N MET A 52 24.91 -12.43 10.96
CA MET A 52 26.21 -12.97 11.41
C MET A 52 26.07 -13.96 12.57
N ILE A 53 25.18 -13.70 13.54
CA ILE A 53 24.89 -14.64 14.65
C ILE A 53 24.23 -15.90 14.11
N LYS A 54 23.31 -15.78 13.14
CA LYS A 54 22.66 -16.93 12.49
C LYS A 54 23.68 -17.77 11.70
N ASN A 55 24.57 -17.13 10.95
CA ASN A 55 25.62 -17.81 10.19
C ASN A 55 26.70 -18.45 11.10
N GLN A 56 27.01 -17.84 12.26
CA GLN A 56 27.86 -18.47 13.28
C GLN A 56 27.20 -19.69 13.93
N ASN A 57 25.89 -19.64 14.20
CA ASN A 57 25.14 -20.79 14.72
C ASN A 57 25.03 -21.92 13.69
N GLU A 58 24.90 -21.60 12.41
CA GLU A 58 24.89 -22.59 11.31
C GLU A 58 26.27 -23.24 11.10
N GLN A 59 27.38 -22.53 11.38
CA GLN A 59 28.72 -23.14 11.40
C GLN A 59 29.02 -23.98 12.66
N GLN A 60 28.34 -23.74 13.79
CA GLN A 60 28.47 -24.59 14.99
C GLN A 60 27.57 -25.84 14.98
N GLN A 61 26.54 -25.90 14.12
CA GLN A 61 25.67 -27.08 13.96
C GLN A 61 26.15 -28.10 12.92
N MET A 62 27.25 -27.83 12.21
CA MET A 62 27.85 -28.73 11.20
C MET A 62 28.96 -29.65 11.72
N ALA A 63 29.11 -29.81 13.05
CA ALA A 63 30.14 -30.69 13.65
C ALA A 63 29.60 -31.73 14.65
N GLN A 64 28.28 -31.86 14.84
CA GLN A 64 27.75 -32.88 15.75
C GLN A 64 26.32 -33.29 15.40
N VAL A 65 26.10 -34.07 14.33
CA VAL A 65 25.08 -35.15 14.31
C VAL A 65 25.50 -36.19 13.26
N THR A 66 26.31 -37.16 13.69
CA THR A 66 26.26 -38.52 13.14
C THR A 66 25.65 -39.40 14.22
N THR A 67 24.70 -40.25 13.82
CA THR A 67 24.13 -41.38 14.58
C THR A 67 22.89 -41.05 15.44
N SER A 68 21.70 -41.14 14.86
CA SER A 68 20.76 -42.27 15.10
C SER A 68 19.41 -42.04 14.40
N GLN A 69 18.93 -43.11 13.78
CA GLN A 69 17.70 -43.23 13.01
C GLN A 69 16.41 -43.06 13.82
N GLU A 70 15.40 -42.62 13.06
CA GLU A 70 13.99 -43.04 13.10
C GLU A 70 12.97 -42.31 14.01
N THR A 71 12.00 -41.73 13.27
CA THR A 71 10.58 -41.68 13.59
C THR A 71 10.09 -40.54 14.51
N SER A 72 9.83 -39.40 13.88
CA SER A 72 8.49 -38.78 13.87
C SER A 72 8.48 -37.57 12.92
N ALA A 73 8.66 -37.84 11.63
CA ALA A 73 8.20 -36.93 10.60
C ALA A 73 6.66 -36.89 10.63
N SER A 74 6.11 -36.05 11.50
CA SER A 74 4.79 -35.46 11.26
C SER A 74 4.96 -34.49 10.11
N VAL A 75 4.92 -35.05 8.91
CA VAL A 75 4.50 -34.42 7.68
C VAL A 75 3.46 -33.36 8.01
N ILE A 76 3.83 -32.08 7.96
CA ILE A 76 2.85 -31.03 7.71
C ILE A 76 2.35 -31.37 6.30
N ALA A 77 1.25 -32.12 6.23
CA ALA A 77 0.54 -32.31 5.00
C ALA A 77 0.19 -30.89 4.54
N LYS A 78 0.86 -30.40 3.50
CA LYS A 78 0.49 -29.16 2.81
C LYS A 78 -0.98 -29.30 2.48
N LYS A 79 -1.82 -28.66 3.29
CA LYS A 79 -3.27 -28.66 3.08
C LYS A 79 -3.46 -27.80 1.85
N ARG A 80 -3.63 -28.44 0.68
CA ARG A 80 -3.97 -27.73 -0.56
C ARG A 80 -5.17 -26.83 -0.27
N THR A 81 -4.99 -25.53 -0.39
CA THR A 81 -6.09 -24.57 -0.30
C THR A 81 -6.67 -24.33 -1.68
N ASN A 82 -7.95 -23.96 -1.71
CA ASN A 82 -8.65 -23.52 -2.91
C ASN A 82 -9.29 -22.16 -2.63
N TYR A 83 -8.50 -21.24 -2.09
CA TYR A 83 -8.91 -19.92 -1.66
C TYR A 83 -9.44 -19.10 -2.84
N GLU A 84 -8.87 -19.23 -4.05
CA GLU A 84 -9.41 -18.59 -5.25
C GLU A 84 -10.85 -19.06 -5.52
N ALA A 85 -11.14 -20.36 -5.53
CA ALA A 85 -12.51 -20.81 -5.77
C ALA A 85 -13.46 -20.39 -4.64
N GLU A 86 -13.01 -20.44 -3.38
CA GLU A 86 -13.82 -19.96 -2.26
C GLU A 86 -14.08 -18.45 -2.34
N LEU A 87 -13.08 -17.66 -2.76
CA LEU A 87 -13.23 -16.23 -3.04
C LEU A 87 -14.26 -16.01 -4.14
N MET A 88 -14.16 -16.73 -5.26
CA MET A 88 -15.13 -16.61 -6.36
C MET A 88 -16.53 -16.98 -5.91
N ASN A 89 -16.68 -17.99 -5.04
CA ASN A 89 -17.97 -18.33 -4.44
C ASN A 89 -18.50 -17.22 -3.53
N ARG A 90 -17.67 -16.64 -2.65
CA ARG A 90 -18.08 -15.50 -1.79
C ARG A 90 -18.50 -14.29 -2.60
N MET A 91 -17.79 -14.02 -3.71
CA MET A 91 -18.04 -12.86 -4.55
C MET A 91 -19.10 -13.07 -5.63
N SER A 92 -19.62 -14.29 -5.78
CA SER A 92 -20.66 -14.62 -6.78
C SER A 92 -21.97 -13.83 -6.61
N SER A 93 -22.29 -13.44 -5.37
CA SER A 93 -23.48 -12.65 -5.05
C SER A 93 -23.27 -11.14 -5.19
N VAL A 94 -22.04 -10.69 -5.41
CA VAL A 94 -21.71 -9.27 -5.57
C VAL A 94 -21.94 -8.89 -7.02
N GLN A 95 -22.98 -8.09 -7.28
CA GLN A 95 -23.17 -7.47 -8.57
C GLN A 95 -22.05 -6.44 -8.80
N ASP A 96 -21.16 -6.71 -9.75
CA ASP A 96 -20.03 -5.84 -10.08
C ASP A 96 -20.09 -5.29 -11.51
N THR A 97 -21.16 -5.59 -12.24
CA THR A 97 -21.46 -5.14 -13.60
C THR A 97 -22.97 -4.97 -13.81
N GLY A 98 -23.35 -4.33 -14.92
CA GLY A 98 -24.76 -4.23 -15.31
C GLY A 98 -25.64 -3.45 -14.32
N PHE A 99 -25.09 -2.39 -13.73
CA PHE A 99 -25.83 -1.50 -12.83
C PHE A 99 -26.96 -0.78 -13.58
N ASP A 100 -28.07 -0.55 -12.91
CA ASP A 100 -29.29 0.05 -13.45
C ASP A 100 -29.76 1.27 -12.65
N GLY A 101 -30.79 1.96 -13.17
CA GLY A 101 -31.37 3.15 -12.56
C GLY A 101 -30.69 4.45 -12.98
N SER A 102 -30.86 5.50 -12.16
CA SER A 102 -30.21 6.80 -12.35
C SER A 102 -28.71 6.72 -12.11
N ASP A 103 -27.94 7.68 -12.63
CA ASP A 103 -26.48 7.74 -12.43
C ASP A 103 -26.07 7.66 -10.95
N SER A 104 -26.83 8.29 -10.05
CA SER A 104 -26.59 8.19 -8.61
C SER A 104 -26.83 6.78 -8.06
N GLN A 105 -27.90 6.12 -8.50
CA GLN A 105 -28.18 4.73 -8.11
C GLN A 105 -27.08 3.80 -8.62
N MET A 106 -26.71 3.90 -9.90
CA MET A 106 -25.61 3.14 -10.48
C MET A 106 -24.30 3.37 -9.73
N TYR A 107 -24.02 4.61 -9.30
CA TYR A 107 -22.83 4.94 -8.53
C TYR A 107 -22.82 4.23 -7.17
N TYR A 108 -23.92 4.27 -6.42
CA TYR A 108 -24.00 3.60 -5.11
C TYR A 108 -23.92 2.07 -5.23
N GLN A 109 -24.51 1.49 -6.28
CA GLN A 109 -24.37 0.07 -6.56
C GLN A 109 -22.90 -0.30 -6.86
N ALA A 110 -22.23 0.49 -7.71
CA ALA A 110 -20.82 0.32 -8.03
C ALA A 110 -19.90 0.53 -6.80
N GLU A 111 -20.20 1.52 -5.96
CA GLU A 111 -19.47 1.75 -4.71
C GLU A 111 -19.60 0.57 -3.75
N ALA A 112 -20.80 0.01 -3.59
CA ALA A 112 -21.01 -1.17 -2.76
C ALA A 112 -20.22 -2.38 -3.29
N ALA A 113 -20.21 -2.59 -4.61
CA ALA A 113 -19.41 -3.64 -5.26
C ALA A 113 -17.91 -3.44 -5.01
N TYR A 114 -17.40 -2.22 -5.18
CA TYR A 114 -16.01 -1.86 -4.89
C TYR A 114 -15.65 -2.15 -3.44
N GLN A 115 -16.49 -1.74 -2.48
CA GLN A 115 -16.25 -1.98 -1.05
C GLN A 115 -16.23 -3.48 -0.70
N ALA A 116 -17.11 -4.28 -1.33
CA ALA A 116 -17.12 -5.73 -1.14
C ALA A 116 -15.83 -6.38 -1.64
N TRP A 117 -15.37 -6.03 -2.84
CA TRP A 117 -14.10 -6.49 -3.40
C TRP A 117 -12.90 -6.01 -2.57
N ASP A 118 -12.88 -4.75 -2.11
CA ASP A 118 -11.78 -4.20 -1.30
C ASP A 118 -11.68 -4.88 0.06
N LYS A 119 -12.81 -5.26 0.66
CA LYS A 119 -12.84 -6.05 1.89
C LYS A 119 -12.19 -7.42 1.72
N GLU A 120 -12.48 -8.12 0.61
CA GLU A 120 -11.85 -9.41 0.31
C GLU A 120 -10.36 -9.26 -0.04
N LEU A 121 -9.97 -8.20 -0.76
CA LEU A 121 -8.58 -7.85 -1.01
C LEU A 121 -7.80 -7.72 0.30
N ASN A 122 -8.31 -6.90 1.21
CA ASN A 122 -7.68 -6.67 2.52
C ASN A 122 -7.60 -7.95 3.35
N LYS A 123 -8.58 -8.84 3.23
CA LYS A 123 -8.58 -10.14 3.92
C LYS A 123 -7.45 -11.03 3.40
N VAL A 124 -7.36 -11.25 2.08
CA VAL A 124 -6.31 -12.11 1.52
C VAL A 124 -4.91 -11.50 1.69
N TYR A 125 -4.78 -10.18 1.58
CA TYR A 125 -3.53 -9.49 1.88
C TYR A 125 -3.06 -9.76 3.32
N LYS A 126 -3.96 -9.66 4.31
CA LYS A 126 -3.60 -9.95 5.71
C LYS A 126 -3.15 -11.40 5.92
N LEU A 127 -3.80 -12.36 5.25
CA LEU A 127 -3.41 -13.77 5.30
C LEU A 127 -2.00 -13.99 4.71
N LEU A 128 -1.73 -13.43 3.54
CA LEU A 128 -0.38 -13.45 2.95
C LEU A 128 0.65 -12.82 3.88
N MET A 129 0.33 -11.68 4.49
CA MET A 129 1.24 -10.98 5.39
C MET A 129 1.48 -11.73 6.72
N SER A 130 0.61 -12.64 7.15
CA SER A 130 0.88 -13.50 8.30
C SER A 130 1.85 -14.64 7.99
N GLU A 131 1.83 -15.17 6.77
CA GLU A 131 2.48 -16.45 6.45
C GLU A 131 3.75 -16.33 5.60
N LEU A 132 3.87 -15.29 4.77
CA LEU A 132 5.04 -15.07 3.92
C LEU A 132 6.32 -14.89 4.74
N PRO A 133 7.51 -15.24 4.22
CA PRO A 133 8.77 -14.84 4.84
C PRO A 133 9.00 -13.32 4.71
N ASP A 134 9.79 -12.72 5.60
CA ASP A 134 9.96 -11.25 5.69
C ASP A 134 10.42 -10.58 4.40
N SER A 135 11.25 -11.25 3.61
CA SER A 135 11.68 -10.77 2.29
C SER A 135 10.50 -10.63 1.34
N GLN A 136 9.63 -11.65 1.28
CA GLN A 136 8.43 -11.63 0.44
C GLN A 136 7.36 -10.68 0.99
N LYS A 137 7.19 -10.54 2.32
CA LYS A 137 6.33 -9.50 2.91
C LYS A 137 6.76 -8.10 2.47
N THR A 138 8.07 -7.84 2.44
CA THR A 138 8.62 -6.56 2.00
C THR A 138 8.33 -6.31 0.52
N LYS A 139 8.51 -7.33 -0.32
CA LYS A 139 8.17 -7.27 -1.74
C LYS A 139 6.67 -6.98 -1.95
N LEU A 140 5.79 -7.76 -1.31
CA LEU A 140 4.34 -7.61 -1.43
C LEU A 140 3.88 -6.21 -0.99
N ARG A 141 4.40 -5.66 0.12
CA ARG A 141 4.09 -4.28 0.52
C ARG A 141 4.44 -3.25 -0.55
N ASN A 142 5.57 -3.43 -1.23
CA ASN A 142 6.00 -2.50 -2.27
C ASN A 142 5.15 -2.66 -3.54
N GLU A 143 4.78 -3.90 -3.89
CA GLU A 143 3.85 -4.19 -4.98
C GLU A 143 2.47 -3.56 -4.72
N GLU A 144 1.90 -3.71 -3.50
CA GLU A 144 0.63 -3.07 -3.14
C GLU A 144 0.69 -1.54 -3.20
N ARG A 145 1.79 -0.93 -2.71
CA ARG A 145 1.99 0.53 -2.82
C ARG A 145 2.07 1.00 -4.27
N ALA A 146 2.78 0.27 -5.11
CA ALA A 146 2.90 0.57 -6.53
C ALA A 146 1.56 0.42 -7.24
N TRP A 147 0.81 -0.64 -6.93
CA TRP A 147 -0.53 -0.88 -7.46
C TRP A 147 -1.53 0.22 -7.05
N LEU A 148 -1.57 0.61 -5.77
CA LEU A 148 -2.40 1.71 -5.28
C LEU A 148 -2.06 3.03 -6.00
N LYS A 149 -0.77 3.33 -6.16
CA LYS A 149 -0.31 4.50 -6.93
C LYS A 149 -0.78 4.41 -8.38
N GLY A 150 -0.72 3.23 -9.00
CA GLY A 150 -1.24 2.96 -10.33
C GLY A 150 -2.74 3.24 -10.45
N MET A 151 -3.54 2.80 -9.47
CA MET A 151 -4.98 3.06 -9.43
C MET A 151 -5.29 4.56 -9.31
N VAL A 152 -4.59 5.26 -8.41
CA VAL A 152 -4.74 6.72 -8.26
C VAL A 152 -4.38 7.43 -9.56
N ASN A 153 -3.29 7.04 -10.21
CA ASN A 153 -2.89 7.64 -11.48
C ASN A 153 -3.90 7.37 -12.60
N LYS A 154 -4.42 6.14 -12.71
CA LYS A 154 -5.41 5.79 -13.73
C LYS A 154 -6.72 6.55 -13.55
N THR A 155 -7.19 6.68 -12.30
CA THR A 155 -8.42 7.44 -12.00
C THR A 155 -8.25 8.94 -12.21
N LYS A 156 -7.09 9.52 -11.84
CA LYS A 156 -6.75 10.92 -12.18
C LYS A 156 -6.69 11.16 -13.68
N LYS A 157 -6.12 10.22 -14.42
CA LYS A 157 -6.05 10.28 -15.89
C LYS A 157 -7.45 10.33 -16.50
N ILE A 158 -8.38 9.49 -16.04
CA ILE A 158 -9.79 9.53 -16.48
C ILE A 158 -10.40 10.91 -16.25
N ILE A 159 -10.22 11.49 -15.06
CA ILE A 159 -10.74 12.83 -14.75
C ILE A 159 -10.12 13.89 -15.67
N TYR A 160 -8.80 13.86 -15.84
CA TYR A 160 -8.09 14.84 -16.65
C TYR A 160 -8.47 14.76 -18.14
N GLU A 161 -8.58 13.55 -18.70
CA GLU A 161 -8.94 13.35 -20.10
C GLU A 161 -10.39 13.76 -20.41
N GLU A 162 -11.31 13.54 -19.48
CA GLU A 162 -12.74 13.80 -19.70
C GLU A 162 -13.17 15.21 -19.24
N CYS A 163 -12.44 15.84 -18.32
CA CYS A 163 -12.84 17.11 -17.68
C CYS A 163 -11.77 18.20 -17.68
N GLY A 164 -10.57 17.93 -18.19
CA GLY A 164 -9.48 18.89 -18.28
C GLY A 164 -9.02 19.42 -16.91
N GLU A 165 -8.63 20.70 -16.88
CA GLU A 165 -8.07 21.35 -15.69
C GLU A 165 -9.12 21.68 -14.61
N GLU A 166 -10.40 21.71 -14.96
CA GLU A 166 -11.49 21.90 -13.98
C GLU A 166 -11.61 20.73 -13.00
N GLY A 167 -11.01 19.59 -13.39
CA GLY A 167 -10.93 18.41 -12.56
C GLY A 167 -12.31 17.87 -12.19
N GLU A 168 -12.39 17.21 -11.04
CA GLU A 168 -13.56 16.44 -10.64
C GLU A 168 -14.84 17.28 -10.47
N ASN A 169 -14.69 18.58 -10.16
CA ASN A 169 -15.80 19.50 -9.89
C ASN A 169 -16.48 20.02 -11.17
N GLY A 170 -15.79 20.00 -12.31
CA GLY A 170 -16.35 20.33 -13.63
C GLY A 170 -16.89 19.11 -14.38
N CYS A 171 -16.71 17.90 -13.86
CA CYS A 171 -17.13 16.67 -14.50
C CYS A 171 -18.63 16.37 -14.31
N GLY A 172 -19.27 15.86 -15.36
CA GLY A 172 -20.58 15.19 -15.25
C GLY A 172 -20.51 13.85 -14.48
N SER A 173 -21.66 13.38 -14.02
CA SER A 173 -21.83 12.11 -13.27
C SER A 173 -21.29 10.87 -14.00
N ILE A 174 -21.28 10.87 -15.33
CA ILE A 174 -20.79 9.75 -16.14
C ILE A 174 -19.29 9.46 -15.91
N VAL A 175 -18.50 10.49 -15.61
CA VAL A 175 -17.05 10.35 -15.33
C VAL A 175 -16.85 9.67 -13.97
N GLN A 176 -17.72 9.97 -13.00
CA GLN A 176 -17.71 9.31 -11.69
C GLN A 176 -18.02 7.82 -11.82
N LEU A 177 -19.00 7.46 -12.65
CA LEU A 177 -19.33 6.07 -12.96
C LEU A 177 -18.16 5.33 -13.61
N ARG A 178 -17.48 5.96 -14.57
CA ARG A 178 -16.28 5.37 -15.20
C ARG A 178 -15.14 5.18 -14.21
N LYS A 179 -14.93 6.15 -13.32
CA LYS A 179 -13.91 6.11 -12.27
C LYS A 179 -14.16 4.96 -11.29
N ILE A 180 -15.38 4.81 -10.79
CA ILE A 180 -15.70 3.71 -9.86
C ILE A 180 -15.67 2.34 -10.56
N GLY A 181 -16.16 2.24 -11.81
CA GLY A 181 -16.03 1.02 -12.62
C GLY A 181 -14.56 0.57 -12.78
N THR A 182 -13.67 1.52 -13.11
CA THR A 182 -12.23 1.24 -13.20
C THR A 182 -11.64 0.75 -11.88
N LYS A 183 -12.09 1.30 -10.74
CA LYS A 183 -11.64 0.85 -9.42
C LYS A 183 -12.10 -0.58 -9.12
N ILE A 184 -13.35 -0.93 -9.43
CA ILE A 184 -13.88 -2.30 -9.27
C ILE A 184 -13.00 -3.29 -10.03
N ASP A 185 -12.75 -3.04 -11.33
CA ASP A 185 -11.93 -3.93 -12.17
C ASP A 185 -10.54 -4.15 -11.57
N MET A 186 -9.89 -3.07 -11.12
CA MET A 186 -8.54 -3.14 -10.55
C MET A 186 -8.50 -3.90 -9.22
N VAL A 187 -9.47 -3.68 -8.33
CA VAL A 187 -9.54 -4.39 -7.04
C VAL A 187 -9.89 -5.86 -7.26
N LYS A 188 -10.85 -6.17 -8.13
CA LYS A 188 -11.23 -7.54 -8.46
C LYS A 188 -10.03 -8.33 -8.99
N ALA A 189 -9.32 -7.78 -9.98
CA ALA A 189 -8.13 -8.41 -10.54
C ALA A 189 -7.04 -8.63 -9.48
N ARG A 190 -6.75 -7.62 -8.65
CA ARG A 190 -5.73 -7.73 -7.60
C ARG A 190 -6.10 -8.75 -6.53
N THR A 191 -7.38 -8.81 -6.13
CA THR A 191 -7.88 -9.78 -5.14
C THR A 191 -7.69 -11.22 -5.62
N ILE A 192 -7.98 -11.49 -6.90
CA ILE A 192 -7.79 -12.81 -7.51
C ILE A 192 -6.29 -13.17 -7.59
N GLU A 193 -5.43 -12.21 -7.93
CA GLU A 193 -3.97 -12.43 -7.94
C GLU A 193 -3.44 -12.80 -6.55
N LEU A 194 -3.87 -12.08 -5.50
CA LEU A 194 -3.48 -12.37 -4.13
C LEU A 194 -4.04 -13.72 -3.65
N ALA A 195 -5.26 -14.10 -4.07
CA ALA A 195 -5.82 -15.41 -3.79
C ALA A 195 -4.98 -16.54 -4.40
N ARG A 196 -4.55 -16.40 -5.65
CA ARG A 196 -3.65 -17.35 -6.33
C ARG A 196 -2.29 -17.45 -5.65
N MET A 197 -1.76 -16.32 -5.19
CA MET A 197 -0.53 -16.31 -4.40
C MET A 197 -0.72 -17.10 -3.10
N TYR A 198 -1.85 -16.92 -2.41
CA TYR A 198 -2.17 -17.65 -1.18
C TYR A 198 -2.28 -19.16 -1.42
N ASP A 199 -2.95 -19.57 -2.49
CA ASP A 199 -3.04 -20.99 -2.87
C ASP A 199 -1.68 -21.58 -3.25
N SER A 200 -0.81 -20.80 -3.89
CA SER A 200 0.55 -21.23 -4.24
C SER A 200 1.46 -21.48 -3.02
N LEU A 201 1.18 -20.83 -1.88
CA LEU A 201 1.92 -21.10 -0.63
C LEU A 201 1.56 -22.46 -0.03
N HIS A 202 0.33 -22.91 -0.25
CA HIS A 202 -0.26 -24.09 0.38
C HIS A 202 -0.33 -25.33 -0.52
N ASN A 203 -0.11 -25.16 -1.83
CA ASN A 203 -0.01 -26.23 -2.82
C ASN A 203 1.43 -26.73 -2.98
#